data_AF-A0A0F9KKZ8-F1
#
_entry.id   AF-A0A0F9KKZ8-F1
#
_cell.length_a   1.000
_cell.length_b   1.000
_cell.length_c   1.000
_cell.angle_alpha   90.00
_cell.angle_beta   90.00
_cell.angle_gamma   90.00
#
_symmetry.space_group_name_H-M   'P 1'
#
loop_
_entity.id
_entity.type
_entity.pdbx_description
1 polymer ?
#
loop_
_entity_poly.entity_id
_entity_poly.type
_entity_poly.pdbx_seq_one_letter_code
_entity_poly.pdbx_strand_id
1 'polypeptide(L)'
;MSKIKIAIAGLGNCAFSLIQGLEYYKSKSQDNCVGLMHWDIGDYKPGDIEVVAAFDIDQRKVGKDVSEAIFQPPNCTKIFHRDIPKTNVVVKMGIVLDSIAEHMKDYDNAYTFVLSSQKEATK
;
A
#
# COMPACT_ATOMS: atom_id res chain seq x y z
N MET A 1 -24.01 2.26 -1.79
CA MET A 1 -23.41 3.20 -0.82
C MET A 1 -22.09 3.71 -1.36
N SER A 2 -21.65 4.89 -0.93
CA SER A 2 -20.35 5.44 -1.33
C SER A 2 -19.21 4.67 -0.66
N LYS A 3 -18.18 4.31 -1.41
CA LYS A 3 -16.94 3.75 -0.84
C LYS A 3 -16.11 4.83 -0.14
N ILE A 4 -15.31 4.43 0.85
CA ILE A 4 -14.26 5.28 1.42
C ILE A 4 -13.08 5.26 0.48
N LYS A 5 -12.80 6.40 -0.16
CA LYS A 5 -11.65 6.55 -1.06
C LYS A 5 -10.43 6.98 -0.25
N ILE A 6 -9.37 6.18 -0.28
CA ILE A 6 -8.12 6.47 0.40
C ILE A 6 -6.98 6.71 -0.58
N ALA A 7 -6.04 7.56 -0.17
CA ALA A 7 -4.74 7.70 -0.78
C ALA A 7 -3.68 7.14 0.17
N ILE A 8 -2.65 6.49 -0.37
CA ILE A 8 -1.54 5.94 0.41
C ILE A 8 -0.26 6.70 0.08
N ALA A 9 0.41 7.23 1.11
CA ALA A 9 1.75 7.79 1.02
C ALA A 9 2.75 6.80 1.65
N GLY A 10 3.58 6.19 0.82
CA GLY A 10 4.50 5.11 1.19
C GLY A 10 3.82 3.73 1.12
N LEU A 11 4.19 2.92 0.13
CA LEU A 11 3.72 1.54 -0.01
C LEU A 11 4.64 0.56 0.73
N GLY A 12 4.83 0.79 2.03
CA GLY A 12 5.61 -0.10 2.90
C GLY A 12 4.85 -1.36 3.32
N ASN A 13 5.42 -2.12 4.26
CA ASN A 13 4.79 -3.31 4.84
C ASN A 13 3.40 -3.02 5.44
N CYS A 14 3.18 -1.85 6.05
CA CYS A 14 1.87 -1.48 6.59
C CYS A 14 0.82 -1.34 5.47
N ALA A 15 1.16 -0.64 4.39
CA ALA A 15 0.28 -0.52 3.23
C ALA A 15 0.00 -1.87 2.57
N PHE A 16 1.02 -2.73 2.47
CA PHE A 16 0.86 -4.08 1.95
C PHE A 16 -0.11 -4.90 2.83
N SER A 17 0.07 -4.92 4.15
CA SER A 17 -0.85 -5.61 5.06
C SER A 17 -2.27 -5.03 5.01
N LEU A 18 -2.42 -3.70 4.88
CA LEU A 18 -3.72 -3.06 4.71
C LEU A 18 -4.43 -3.56 3.45
N ILE A 19 -3.76 -3.49 2.29
CA ILE A 19 -4.35 -3.88 0.99
C ILE A 19 -4.73 -5.36 0.98
N GLN A 20 -3.87 -6.24 1.52
CA GLN A 20 -4.24 -7.65 1.73
C GLN A 20 -5.48 -7.81 2.61
N GLY A 21 -5.57 -7.02 3.69
CA GLY A 21 -6.73 -7.01 4.58
C GLY A 21 -8.01 -6.58 3.89
N LEU A 22 -7.96 -5.51 3.08
CA LEU A 22 -9.12 -5.01 2.34
C LEU A 22 -9.70 -6.08 1.42
N GLU A 23 -8.85 -6.79 0.67
CA GLU A 23 -9.30 -7.89 -0.21
C GLU A 23 -9.74 -9.12 0.59
N TYR A 24 -9.00 -9.48 1.64
CA TYR A 24 -9.32 -10.61 2.51
C TYR A 24 -10.74 -10.47 3.09
N TYR A 25 -11.09 -9.31 3.62
CA TYR A 25 -12.38 -9.08 4.28
C TYR A 25 -13.57 -8.97 3.31
N LYS A 26 -13.38 -8.76 2.01
CA LYS A 26 -14.50 -8.76 1.03
C LYS A 26 -15.25 -10.09 0.99
N SER A 27 -14.57 -11.18 1.33
CA SER A 27 -15.14 -12.54 1.37
C SER A 27 -15.58 -12.98 2.78
N LYS A 28 -15.49 -12.10 3.78
CA LYS A 28 -15.75 -12.43 5.19
C LYS A 28 -17.04 -11.80 5.70
N SER A 29 -17.47 -12.27 6.87
CA SER A 29 -18.60 -11.76 7.62
C SER A 29 -18.16 -11.33 9.02
N GLN A 30 -19.03 -10.61 9.72
CA GLN A 30 -18.83 -10.19 11.09
C GLN A 30 -18.47 -11.36 12.03
N ASP A 31 -19.13 -12.51 11.87
CA ASP A 31 -18.90 -13.69 12.71
C ASP A 31 -17.53 -14.36 12.49
N ASN A 32 -16.88 -14.06 11.36
CA ASN A 32 -15.59 -14.62 10.96
C ASN A 32 -14.49 -13.55 10.87
N CYS A 33 -14.65 -12.47 11.63
CA CYS A 33 -13.73 -11.34 11.64
C CYS A 33 -12.67 -11.50 12.74
N VAL A 34 -11.39 -11.34 12.41
CA VAL A 34 -10.27 -11.44 13.35
C VAL A 34 -9.51 -10.12 13.36
N GLY A 35 -9.33 -9.49 14.52
CA GLY A 35 -8.50 -8.28 14.65
C GLY A 35 -9.19 -6.96 14.30
N LEU A 36 -10.48 -6.96 14.01
CA LEU A 36 -11.31 -5.74 14.01
C LEU A 36 -12.23 -5.74 15.22
N MET A 37 -12.24 -4.66 15.98
CA MET A 37 -13.16 -4.50 17.13
C MET A 37 -14.61 -4.31 16.67
N HIS A 38 -14.81 -3.64 15.53
CA HIS A 38 -16.10 -3.37 14.94
C HIS A 38 -16.07 -3.76 13.47
N TRP A 39 -17.04 -4.57 13.04
CA TRP A 39 -17.21 -4.93 11.63
C TRP A 39 -17.84 -3.80 10.82
N ASP A 40 -18.64 -2.97 11.48
CA ASP A 40 -19.35 -1.86 10.87
C ASP A 40 -19.11 -0.61 11.71
N ILE A 41 -18.69 0.48 11.07
CA ILE A 41 -18.52 1.79 11.68
C ILE A 41 -19.24 2.80 10.81
N GLY A 42 -20.45 3.21 11.22
CA GLY A 42 -21.22 4.21 10.50
C GLY A 42 -21.63 3.77 9.09
N ASP A 43 -22.08 2.53 8.95
CA ASP A 43 -22.47 1.86 7.70
C ASP A 43 -21.30 1.59 6.73
N TYR A 44 -20.06 1.68 7.23
CA TYR A 44 -18.86 1.30 6.48
C TYR A 44 -18.28 0.00 7.01
N LYS A 45 -18.12 -0.95 6.09
CA LYS A 45 -17.46 -2.24 6.33
C LYS A 45 -16.03 -2.20 5.81
N PRO A 46 -15.15 -3.13 6.24
CA PRO A 46 -13.76 -3.18 5.76
C PRO A 46 -13.64 -3.25 4.23
N GLY A 47 -14.57 -3.95 3.56
CA GLY A 47 -14.61 -4.08 2.11
C GLY A 47 -15.04 -2.81 1.35
N ASP A 48 -15.51 -1.77 2.06
CA ASP A 48 -15.96 -0.51 1.45
C ASP A 48 -14.81 0.49 1.26
N ILE A 49 -13.59 0.14 1.66
CA ILE A 49 -12.40 0.97 1.48
C ILE A 49 -11.77 0.68 0.11
N GLU A 50 -11.49 1.74 -0.64
CA GLU A 50 -10.91 1.69 -1.98
C GLU A 50 -9.67 2.58 -2.07
N VAL A 51 -8.55 2.00 -2.49
CA VAL A 51 -7.36 2.77 -2.83
C VAL A 51 -7.58 3.46 -4.16
N VAL A 52 -7.47 4.78 -4.20
CA VAL A 52 -7.66 5.58 -5.43
C VAL A 52 -6.42 6.36 -5.85
N ALA A 53 -5.42 6.44 -4.96
CA ALA A 53 -4.14 7.07 -5.24
C ALA A 53 -3.06 6.43 -4.36
N ALA A 54 -1.85 6.36 -4.88
CA ALA A 54 -0.73 5.84 -4.13
C ALA A 54 0.57 6.54 -4.56
N PHE A 55 1.43 6.83 -3.59
CA PHE A 55 2.69 7.53 -3.76
C PHE A 55 3.80 6.77 -3.08
N ASP A 56 4.94 6.65 -3.76
CA ASP A 56 6.18 6.12 -3.18
C ASP A 56 7.36 6.84 -3.85
N ILE A 57 8.56 6.64 -3.30
CA ILE A 57 9.80 7.16 -3.86
C ILE A 57 10.69 6.04 -4.40
N ASP A 58 10.39 4.79 -4.04
CA ASP A 58 11.19 3.65 -4.43
C ASP A 58 10.98 3.30 -5.91
N GLN A 59 12.06 3.28 -6.69
CA GLN A 59 12.07 3.00 -8.12
C GLN A 59 11.42 1.66 -8.48
N ARG A 60 11.42 0.70 -7.54
CA ARG A 60 10.82 -0.61 -7.78
C ARG A 60 9.31 -0.57 -7.71
N LYS A 61 8.73 0.45 -7.06
CA LYS A 61 7.29 0.62 -6.82
C LYS A 61 6.70 1.68 -7.76
N VAL A 62 7.39 2.80 -7.93
CA VAL A 62 6.93 3.92 -8.77
C VAL A 62 6.69 3.45 -10.21
N GLY A 63 5.53 3.80 -10.77
CA GLY A 63 5.11 3.42 -12.12
C GLY A 63 4.41 2.06 -12.24
N LYS A 64 4.32 1.28 -11.16
CA LYS A 64 3.58 0.00 -11.14
C LYS A 64 2.16 0.17 -10.61
N ASP A 65 1.28 -0.77 -10.94
CA ASP A 65 -0.03 -0.88 -10.26
C ASP A 65 0.19 -1.16 -8.77
N VAL A 66 -0.66 -0.64 -7.90
CA VAL A 66 -0.63 -0.95 -6.46
C VAL A 66 -0.62 -2.46 -6.21
N SER A 67 -1.38 -3.26 -6.99
CA SER A 67 -1.41 -4.72 -6.84
C SER A 67 -0.06 -5.40 -7.09
N GLU A 68 0.84 -4.76 -7.83
CA GLU A 68 2.19 -5.26 -8.12
C GLU A 68 3.24 -4.63 -7.21
N ALA A 69 3.11 -3.32 -6.95
CA ALA A 69 4.07 -2.52 -6.19
C ALA A 69 4.22 -2.99 -4.74
N ILE A 70 3.13 -3.43 -4.10
CA ILE A 70 3.16 -3.91 -2.71
C ILE A 70 4.04 -5.15 -2.51
N PHE A 71 4.25 -5.95 -3.57
CA PHE A 71 5.11 -7.14 -3.53
C PHE A 71 6.59 -6.82 -3.80
N GLN A 72 6.93 -5.56 -4.09
CA GLN A 72 8.30 -5.16 -4.40
C GLN A 72 9.12 -4.95 -3.12
N PRO A 73 10.41 -5.33 -3.12
CA PRO A 73 11.27 -5.04 -1.99
C PRO A 73 11.36 -3.51 -1.74
N PRO A 74 11.64 -3.08 -0.49
CA PRO A 74 12.03 -3.90 0.64
C PRO A 74 10.82 -4.47 1.43
N ASN A 75 9.61 -4.47 0.87
CA ASN A 75 8.48 -5.10 1.54
C ASN A 75 8.73 -6.60 1.72
N CYS A 76 8.42 -7.09 2.92
CA CYS A 76 8.67 -8.46 3.38
C CYS A 76 7.62 -8.96 4.38
N THR A 77 6.51 -8.23 4.55
CA THR A 77 5.42 -8.66 5.45
C THR A 77 4.85 -10.02 5.03
N LYS A 78 4.22 -10.71 5.98
CA LYS A 78 3.58 -12.00 5.73
C LYS A 78 2.50 -11.84 4.66
N ILE A 79 2.55 -12.72 3.66
CA ILE A 79 1.50 -12.84 2.66
C ILE A 79 0.40 -13.74 3.23
N PHE A 80 -0.73 -13.17 3.61
CA PHE A 80 -1.91 -13.88 4.11
C PHE A 80 -3.10 -13.82 3.15
N HIS A 81 -3.02 -12.95 2.14
CA HIS A 81 -3.97 -12.90 1.03
C HIS A 81 -3.21 -12.51 -0.24
N ARG A 82 -2.94 -13.48 -1.13
CA ARG A 82 -2.06 -13.29 -2.29
C ARG A 82 -2.79 -12.71 -3.50
N ASP A 83 -4.07 -13.05 -3.67
CA ASP A 83 -4.84 -12.74 -4.86
C ASP A 83 -5.37 -11.30 -4.81
N ILE A 84 -4.49 -10.34 -5.09
CA ILE A 84 -4.86 -8.92 -5.17
C ILE A 84 -5.23 -8.59 -6.61
N PRO A 85 -6.50 -8.28 -6.92
CA PRO A 85 -6.91 -7.90 -8.25
C PRO A 85 -6.24 -6.60 -8.67
N LYS A 86 -6.06 -6.40 -9.99
CA LYS A 86 -5.51 -5.16 -10.54
C LYS A 86 -6.32 -3.97 -10.07
N THR A 87 -5.66 -3.00 -9.43
CA THR A 87 -6.34 -1.83 -8.85
C THR A 87 -6.58 -0.73 -9.86
N ASN A 88 -5.83 -0.72 -10.97
CA ASN A 88 -5.71 0.39 -11.93
C ASN A 88 -5.24 1.70 -11.30
N VAL A 89 -4.64 1.64 -10.11
CA VAL A 89 -3.99 2.76 -9.44
C VAL A 89 -2.50 2.60 -9.64
N VAL A 90 -1.91 3.48 -10.45
CA VAL A 90 -0.46 3.53 -10.66
C VAL A 90 0.18 4.31 -9.52
N VAL A 91 1.23 3.74 -8.92
CA VAL A 91 2.04 4.41 -7.90
C VAL A 91 2.77 5.59 -8.53
N LYS A 92 2.50 6.79 -8.03
CA LYS A 92 3.12 8.03 -8.47
C LYS A 92 4.38 8.31 -7.67
N MET A 93 5.29 9.05 -8.28
CA MET A 93 6.47 9.57 -7.59
C MET A 93 6.05 10.58 -6.52
N GLY A 94 6.41 10.32 -5.27
CA GLY A 94 6.22 11.24 -4.14
C GLY A 94 7.25 12.38 -4.13
N ILE A 95 7.10 13.30 -3.17
CA ILE A 95 8.11 14.32 -2.84
C ILE A 95 9.10 13.70 -1.87
N VAL A 96 10.40 13.76 -2.14
CA VAL A 96 11.40 12.97 -1.38
C VAL A 96 11.63 13.54 0.01
N LEU A 97 11.85 14.85 0.14
CA LEU A 97 12.20 15.52 1.40
C LEU A 97 13.28 14.75 2.20
N ASP A 98 12.96 14.32 3.41
CA ASP A 98 13.80 13.57 4.35
C ASP A 98 13.45 12.07 4.41
N SER A 99 12.72 11.56 3.40
CA SER A 99 12.19 10.18 3.40
C SER A 99 13.25 9.07 3.38
N ILE A 100 14.52 9.37 3.05
CA ILE A 100 15.63 8.42 3.10
C ILE A 100 16.66 8.95 4.12
N ALA A 101 16.77 8.27 5.25
CA ALA A 101 17.75 8.62 6.27
C ALA A 101 19.18 8.30 5.80
N GLU A 102 20.16 9.07 6.26
CA GLU A 102 21.55 8.97 5.76
C GLU A 102 22.17 7.58 5.92
N HIS A 103 21.96 6.94 7.08
CA HIS A 103 22.44 5.59 7.37
C HIS A 103 21.89 4.51 6.43
N MET A 104 20.78 4.78 5.73
CA MET A 104 20.18 3.82 4.81
C MET A 104 21.02 3.58 3.55
N LYS A 105 22.02 4.44 3.29
CA LYS A 105 22.99 4.28 2.19
C LYS A 105 23.97 3.13 2.42
N ASP A 106 24.14 2.70 3.66
CA ASP A 106 25.08 1.64 4.05
C ASP A 106 24.49 0.23 3.93
N TYR A 107 23.20 0.14 3.56
CA TYR A 107 22.48 -1.13 3.41
C TYR A 107 22.40 -1.55 1.94
N ASP A 108 22.40 -2.86 1.72
CA ASP A 108 22.16 -3.43 0.39
C ASP A 108 20.80 -2.98 -0.16
N ASN A 109 20.75 -2.70 -1.47
CA ASN A 109 19.56 -2.24 -2.19
C ASN A 109 18.32 -3.12 -1.94
N ALA A 110 18.48 -4.41 -1.66
CA ALA A 110 17.37 -5.31 -1.33
C ALA A 110 16.65 -4.93 -0.02
N TYR A 111 17.34 -4.25 0.91
CA TYR A 111 16.87 -3.95 2.27
C TYR A 111 16.76 -2.45 2.56
N THR A 112 17.03 -1.58 1.59
CA THR A 112 16.91 -0.12 1.69
C THR A 112 15.99 0.44 0.60
N PHE A 113 15.73 1.75 0.63
CA PHE A 113 14.99 2.45 -0.41
C PHE A 113 15.92 2.84 -1.56
N VAL A 114 15.50 2.57 -2.78
CA VAL A 114 16.25 2.99 -3.98
C VAL A 114 15.46 4.07 -4.69
N LEU A 115 15.98 5.30 -4.66
CA LEU A 115 15.28 6.47 -5.17
C LEU A 115 14.98 6.36 -6.68
N SER A 116 13.72 6.61 -7.04
CA SER A 116 13.26 6.72 -8.43
C SER A 116 13.80 7.97 -9.11
N SER A 117 14.16 7.85 -10.39
CA SER A 117 14.56 8.97 -11.25
C SER A 117 13.38 9.74 -11.85
N GLN A 118 12.13 9.29 -11.59
CA GLN A 118 10.94 10.01 -12.05
C GLN A 118 10.80 11.36 -11.35
N LYS A 119 10.15 12.31 -12.04
CA LYS A 119 9.92 13.65 -11.51
C LYS A 119 8.97 13.61 -10.32
N GLU A 120 9.34 14.28 -9.23
CA GLU A 120 8.48 14.45 -8.05
C GLU A 120 7.13 15.08 -8.42
N ALA A 121 6.08 14.67 -7.71
CA ALA A 121 4.76 15.28 -7.83
C ALA A 121 4.83 16.79 -7.52
N THR A 122 4.16 17.62 -8.33
CA THR A 122 4.27 19.09 -8.25
C THR A 122 2.99 19.80 -7.79
N LYS A 123 1.93 19.06 -7.49
CA LYS A 123 0.63 19.46 -6.91
C LYS A 123 -0.23 18.21 -6.70
#